data_AF-A0A355VD64-F1
#
_entry.id   AF-A0A355VD64-F1
#
_cell.length_a   1.000
_cell.length_b   1.000
_cell.length_c   1.000
_cell.angle_alpha   90.00
_cell.angle_beta   90.00
_cell.angle_gamma   90.00
#
_symmetry.space_group_name_H-M   'P 1'
#
loop_
_entity.id
_entity.type
_entity.pdbx_description
1 polymer ?
#
loop_
_entity_poly.entity_id
_entity_poly.type
_entity_poly.pdbx_seq_one_letter_code
_entity_poly.pdbx_strand_id
1 'polypeptide(L)'
;MSTSQTDSHRHEPAQAGSPPGPRSPWSAFWLTVLAGQSLLLALLYFLPLQTVSQPAAISMVLGLAALIYAYYLPLRFVRRRALLAHITVQQSMIRKLLWNSALLKFTLAISSLALAVLMLVAVASLKPLDWMVMTVGIPLAVLVFQLARRLLGPQFNSVYQFPYAIRVSNLLLVALLTIMLVIVNLFLVEVPDTRSADIVVLAQQAFANAQSQAAFPA
;
A
#
# COMPACT_ATOMS: atom_id res chain seq x y z
N MET A 1 17.84 56.95 -61.16
CA MET A 1 18.71 57.36 -60.04
C MET A 1 18.08 56.82 -58.78
N SER A 2 18.87 56.07 -57.99
CA SER A 2 18.56 55.56 -56.65
C SER A 2 17.45 54.51 -56.50
N THR A 3 17.85 53.32 -56.03
CA THR A 3 17.33 52.65 -54.81
C THR A 3 18.27 51.48 -54.50
N SER A 4 19.33 51.70 -53.72
CA SER A 4 19.37 51.58 -52.24
C SER A 4 18.94 50.17 -51.78
N GLN A 5 19.89 49.27 -51.55
CA GLN A 5 20.69 49.14 -50.32
C GLN A 5 20.13 48.00 -49.47
N THR A 6 20.79 46.86 -49.66
CA THR A 6 20.86 45.69 -48.79
C THR A 6 21.02 46.07 -47.33
N ASP A 7 20.07 45.64 -46.50
CA ASP A 7 20.22 45.65 -45.05
C ASP A 7 20.17 44.23 -44.51
N SER A 8 21.35 43.76 -44.11
CA SER A 8 21.65 42.45 -43.56
C SER A 8 21.59 42.55 -42.04
N HIS A 9 20.38 42.52 -41.47
CA HIS A 9 20.21 42.34 -40.03
C HIS A 9 19.89 40.89 -39.70
N ARG A 10 20.97 40.13 -39.50
CA ARG A 10 21.01 38.79 -38.92
C ARG A 10 20.72 38.92 -37.42
N HIS A 11 19.46 38.79 -37.04
CA HIS A 11 19.08 38.61 -35.63
C HIS A 11 19.11 37.11 -35.30
N GLU A 12 20.10 36.71 -34.51
CA GLU A 12 20.10 35.44 -33.80
C GLU A 12 18.87 35.38 -32.89
N PRO A 13 17.98 34.38 -33.03
CA PRO A 13 16.94 34.18 -32.04
C PRO A 13 17.62 33.66 -30.77
N ALA A 14 17.62 34.52 -29.75
CA ALA A 14 17.93 34.16 -28.38
C ALA A 14 17.21 32.84 -28.03
N GLN A 15 17.99 31.85 -27.59
CA GLN A 15 17.47 30.62 -27.03
C GLN A 15 16.61 30.98 -25.82
N ALA A 16 15.30 31.10 -26.05
CA ALA A 16 14.31 31.32 -25.02
C ALA A 16 14.39 30.12 -24.08
N GLY A 17 14.77 30.39 -22.83
CA GLY A 17 14.84 29.39 -21.78
C GLY A 17 13.55 28.58 -21.78
N SER A 18 13.67 27.30 -22.12
CA SER A 18 12.57 26.35 -22.09
C SER A 18 11.83 26.53 -20.77
N PRO A 19 10.53 26.86 -20.76
CA PRO A 19 9.79 26.99 -19.50
C PRO A 19 9.97 25.68 -18.72
N PRO A 20 10.23 25.72 -17.41
CA PRO A 20 10.41 24.52 -16.61
C PRO A 20 9.20 23.62 -16.86
N GLY A 21 9.44 22.50 -17.55
CA GLY A 21 8.39 21.59 -17.96
C GLY A 21 7.54 21.23 -16.73
N PRO A 22 6.21 21.11 -16.87
CA PRO A 22 5.31 20.91 -15.75
C PRO A 22 5.83 19.75 -14.91
N ARG A 23 6.23 20.05 -13.65
CA ARG A 23 6.69 19.05 -12.69
C ARG A 23 5.64 17.95 -12.68
N SER A 24 6.06 16.75 -13.09
CA SER A 24 5.10 15.70 -13.36
C SER A 24 4.26 15.46 -12.10
N PRO A 25 2.92 15.48 -12.19
CA PRO A 25 2.01 15.39 -11.04
C PRO A 25 2.23 14.11 -10.21
N TRP A 26 2.96 13.15 -10.80
CA TRP A 26 3.36 11.89 -10.22
C TRP A 26 4.36 12.02 -9.07
N SER A 27 5.31 12.97 -9.13
CA SER A 27 6.33 13.13 -8.09
C SER A 27 5.71 13.58 -6.76
N ALA A 28 4.77 14.52 -6.81
CA ALA A 28 4.02 14.99 -5.65
C ALA A 28 3.16 13.86 -5.04
N PHE A 29 2.57 13.00 -5.88
CA PHE A 29 1.80 11.85 -5.42
C PHE A 29 2.65 10.83 -4.64
N TRP A 30 3.89 10.55 -5.09
CA TRP A 30 4.77 9.64 -4.35
C TRP A 30 5.15 10.18 -2.98
N LEU A 31 5.46 11.48 -2.90
CA LEU A 31 5.80 12.11 -1.63
C LEU A 31 4.63 12.07 -0.66
N THR A 32 3.39 12.28 -1.11
CA THR A 32 2.22 12.22 -0.23
C THR A 32 1.90 10.80 0.22
N VAL A 33 2.01 9.80 -0.66
CA VAL A 33 1.80 8.39 -0.29
C VAL A 33 2.88 7.91 0.67
N LEU A 34 4.16 8.22 0.40
CA LEU A 34 5.28 7.84 1.26
C LEU A 34 5.19 8.55 2.62
N ALA A 35 4.88 9.85 2.63
CA ALA A 35 4.68 10.59 3.87
C ALA A 35 3.50 10.02 4.67
N GLY A 36 2.39 9.70 3.99
CA GLY A 36 1.22 9.08 4.62
C GLY A 36 1.52 7.71 5.22
N GLN A 37 2.19 6.81 4.48
CA GLN A 37 2.60 5.50 4.99
C GLN A 37 3.60 5.61 6.13
N SER A 38 4.60 6.49 6.02
CA SER A 38 5.63 6.67 7.05
C SER A 38 5.02 7.24 8.33
N LEU A 39 4.12 8.22 8.21
CA LEU A 39 3.38 8.79 9.34
C LEU A 39 2.49 7.75 10.02
N LEU A 40 1.80 6.93 9.22
CA LEU A 40 0.94 5.86 9.75
C LEU A 40 1.76 4.77 10.47
N LEU A 41 2.89 4.35 9.90
CA LEU A 41 3.81 3.41 10.53
C LEU A 41 4.43 3.99 11.81
N ALA A 42 4.86 5.26 11.79
CA ALA A 42 5.40 5.93 12.96
C ALA A 42 4.35 6.04 14.07
N LEU A 43 3.11 6.43 13.74
CA LEU A 43 2.00 6.50 14.69
C LEU A 43 1.75 5.14 15.35
N LEU A 44 1.75 4.06 14.56
CA LEU A 44 1.54 2.72 15.07
C LEU A 44 2.72 2.19 15.89
N TYR A 45 3.95 2.56 15.54
CA TYR A 45 5.16 2.13 16.25
C TYR A 45 5.30 2.80 17.61
N PHE A 46 5.04 4.11 17.69
CA PHE A 46 5.24 4.89 18.92
C PHE A 46 4.09 4.81 19.90
N LEU A 47 2.92 4.25 19.54
CA LEU A 47 1.80 4.11 20.46
C LEU A 47 1.66 2.66 20.97
N PRO A 48 2.13 2.37 22.19
CA PRO A 48 1.99 1.04 22.80
C PRO A 48 0.52 0.74 23.10
N LEU A 49 -0.12 -0.09 22.29
CA LEU A 49 -1.54 -0.47 22.41
C LEU A 49 -1.94 -0.99 23.81
N GLN A 50 -0.99 -1.54 24.56
CA GLN A 50 -1.23 -2.10 25.90
C GLN A 50 -1.49 -1.05 26.98
N THR A 51 -1.05 0.19 26.79
CA THR A 51 -1.22 1.28 27.79
C THR A 51 -2.28 2.29 27.38
N VAL A 52 -2.93 2.10 26.22
CA VAL A 52 -3.88 3.05 25.66
C VAL A 52 -5.25 2.88 26.34
N SER A 53 -5.86 3.99 26.75
CA SER A 53 -7.21 3.99 27.30
C SER A 53 -8.24 3.51 26.27
N GLN A 54 -9.30 2.84 26.71
CA GLN A 54 -10.40 2.39 25.83
C GLN A 54 -10.90 3.46 24.83
N PRO A 55 -11.17 4.73 25.22
CA PRO A 55 -11.62 5.74 24.27
C PRO A 55 -10.56 6.09 23.20
N ALA A 56 -9.28 6.03 23.52
CA ALA A 56 -8.20 6.27 22.57
C ALA A 56 -8.04 5.10 21.57
N ALA A 57 -8.27 3.86 22.00
CA ALA A 57 -8.30 2.72 21.08
C ALA A 57 -9.46 2.83 20.07
N ILE A 58 -10.65 3.26 20.52
CA ILE A 58 -11.82 3.47 19.65
C ILE A 58 -11.53 4.59 18.63
N SER A 59 -10.96 5.72 19.08
CA SER A 59 -10.65 6.83 18.17
C SER A 59 -9.62 6.44 17.11
N MET A 60 -8.63 5.59 17.45
CA MET A 60 -7.70 5.03 16.47
C MET A 60 -8.39 4.17 15.42
N VAL A 61 -9.26 3.24 15.84
CA VAL A 61 -9.98 2.38 14.92
C VAL A 61 -10.84 3.22 13.97
N LEU A 62 -11.52 4.24 14.48
CA LEU A 62 -12.29 5.17 13.66
C LEU A 62 -11.41 5.98 12.70
N GLY A 63 -10.25 6.46 13.16
CA GLY A 63 -9.29 7.19 12.31
C GLY A 63 -8.74 6.32 11.17
N LEU A 64 -8.32 5.10 11.48
CA LEU A 64 -7.86 4.10 10.50
C LEU A 64 -8.98 3.73 9.52
N ALA A 65 -10.19 3.44 10.03
CA ALA A 65 -11.34 3.13 9.20
C ALA A 65 -11.68 4.29 8.26
N ALA A 66 -11.62 5.54 8.74
CA ALA A 66 -11.85 6.73 7.92
C ALA A 66 -10.80 6.87 6.80
N LEU A 67 -9.53 6.61 7.11
CA LEU A 67 -8.44 6.62 6.13
C LEU A 67 -8.63 5.53 5.05
N ILE A 68 -8.91 4.31 5.49
CA ILE A 68 -9.18 3.16 4.60
C ILE A 68 -10.40 3.48 3.73
N TYR A 69 -11.47 3.99 4.32
CA TYR A 69 -12.68 4.39 3.61
C TYR A 69 -12.38 5.44 2.55
N ALA A 70 -11.68 6.53 2.90
CA ALA A 70 -11.31 7.60 1.99
C ALA A 70 -10.45 7.09 0.82
N TYR A 71 -9.54 6.15 1.09
CA TYR A 71 -8.71 5.53 0.07
C TYR A 71 -9.50 4.64 -0.91
N TYR A 72 -10.39 3.78 -0.41
CA TYR A 72 -11.13 2.82 -1.25
C TYR A 72 -12.37 3.41 -1.94
N LEU A 73 -12.89 4.54 -1.44
CA LEU A 73 -14.05 5.24 -1.98
C LEU A 73 -13.92 5.52 -3.50
N PRO A 74 -12.87 6.23 -3.99
CA PRO A 74 -12.74 6.54 -5.42
C PRO A 74 -12.60 5.27 -6.28
N LEU A 75 -11.88 4.25 -5.80
CA LEU A 75 -11.65 3.02 -6.57
C LEU A 75 -12.94 2.24 -6.84
N ARG A 76 -13.86 2.14 -5.86
CA ARG A 76 -15.13 1.43 -6.05
C ARG A 76 -16.08 2.16 -6.98
N PHE A 77 -16.08 3.50 -6.97
CA PHE A 77 -16.90 4.30 -7.87
C PHE A 77 -16.48 4.16 -9.34
N VAL A 78 -15.18 4.03 -9.63
CA VAL A 78 -14.68 3.82 -11.01
C VAL A 78 -15.20 2.52 -11.61
N ARG A 79 -15.14 1.41 -10.87
CA ARG A 79 -15.60 0.09 -11.36
C ARG A 79 -17.10 0.06 -11.65
N ARG A 80 -17.89 0.69 -10.77
CA ARG A 80 -19.34 0.75 -10.95
C ARG A 80 -19.74 1.69 -12.08
N ARG A 81 -19.01 2.79 -12.29
CA ARG A 81 -19.20 3.68 -13.44
C ARG A 81 -18.95 2.94 -14.76
N ALA A 82 -17.90 2.11 -14.82
CA ALA A 82 -17.62 1.28 -16.00
C ALA A 82 -18.71 0.21 -16.25
N LEU A 83 -19.15 -0.51 -15.20
CA LEU A 83 -20.22 -1.51 -15.31
C LEU A 83 -21.57 -0.90 -15.71
N LEU A 84 -21.96 0.21 -15.07
CA LEU A 84 -23.22 0.90 -15.37
C LEU A 84 -23.20 1.53 -16.77
N ALA A 85 -22.06 2.06 -17.24
CA ALA A 85 -21.93 2.57 -18.59
C ALA A 85 -22.08 1.48 -19.66
N HIS A 86 -21.72 0.24 -19.33
CA HIS A 86 -21.83 -0.90 -20.25
C HIS A 86 -23.24 -1.52 -20.29
N ILE A 87 -23.99 -1.48 -19.17
CA ILE A 87 -25.25 -2.21 -19.02
C ILE A 87 -26.50 -1.30 -19.13
N THR A 88 -26.38 0.02 -18.94
CA THR A 88 -27.57 0.91 -18.82
C THR A 88 -27.61 2.07 -19.80
N VAL A 89 -28.80 2.32 -20.37
CA VAL A 89 -29.12 3.47 -21.24
C VAL A 89 -28.95 4.77 -20.44
N GLN A 90 -28.37 5.81 -21.07
CA GLN A 90 -27.82 6.99 -20.39
C GLN A 90 -28.79 7.75 -19.46
N GLN A 91 -30.12 7.68 -19.69
CA GLN A 91 -31.12 8.50 -18.98
C GLN A 91 -32.01 7.76 -17.96
N SER A 92 -31.73 6.50 -17.61
CA SER A 92 -32.61 5.76 -16.68
C SER A 92 -32.58 6.32 -15.24
N MET A 93 -33.75 6.54 -14.62
CA MET A 93 -33.86 6.89 -13.18
C MET A 93 -33.22 5.83 -12.27
N ILE A 94 -33.23 4.57 -12.69
CA ILE A 94 -32.59 3.45 -11.99
C ILE A 94 -31.07 3.67 -11.91
N ARG A 95 -30.47 4.29 -12.94
CA ARG A 95 -29.04 4.67 -12.95
C ARG A 95 -28.74 5.76 -11.93
N LYS A 96 -29.63 6.73 -11.71
CA LYS A 96 -29.48 7.79 -10.68
C LYS A 96 -29.61 7.23 -9.25
N LEU A 97 -30.58 6.34 -9.01
CA LEU A 97 -30.77 5.71 -7.71
C LEU A 97 -29.61 4.74 -7.38
N LEU A 98 -29.14 3.95 -8.36
CA LEU A 98 -27.93 3.15 -8.19
C LEU A 98 -26.68 4.04 -8.07
N TRP A 99 -26.60 5.18 -8.76
CA TRP A 99 -25.45 6.09 -8.60
C TRP A 99 -25.32 6.62 -7.18
N ASN A 100 -26.44 6.85 -6.49
CA ASN A 100 -26.46 7.39 -5.13
C ASN A 100 -26.41 6.32 -4.03
N SER A 101 -26.12 5.04 -4.34
CA SER A 101 -26.34 3.94 -3.38
C SER A 101 -25.59 4.14 -2.06
N ALA A 102 -26.35 4.55 -1.05
CA ALA A 102 -26.00 4.47 0.36
C ALA A 102 -25.52 3.05 0.72
N LEU A 103 -26.07 2.01 0.08
CA LEU A 103 -25.69 0.61 0.29
C LEU A 103 -24.21 0.33 -0.03
N LEU A 104 -23.66 0.93 -1.09
CA LEU A 104 -22.24 0.76 -1.42
C LEU A 104 -21.34 1.48 -0.40
N LYS A 105 -21.76 2.67 0.04
CA LYS A 105 -21.05 3.43 1.08
C LYS A 105 -21.11 2.70 2.42
N PHE A 106 -22.26 2.12 2.76
CA PHE A 106 -22.48 1.36 3.99
C PHE A 106 -21.64 0.08 4.04
N THR A 107 -21.67 -0.73 2.97
CA THR A 107 -20.81 -1.92 2.87
C THR A 107 -19.32 -1.56 2.87
N LEU A 108 -18.95 -0.43 2.25
CA LEU A 108 -17.58 0.07 2.31
C LEU A 108 -17.19 0.52 3.73
N ALA A 109 -18.09 1.20 4.44
CA ALA A 109 -17.87 1.63 5.82
C ALA A 109 -17.65 0.43 6.75
N ILE A 110 -18.52 -0.59 6.67
CA ILE A 110 -18.39 -1.82 7.46
C ILE A 110 -17.06 -2.53 7.14
N SER A 111 -16.74 -2.71 5.86
CA SER A 111 -15.49 -3.37 5.46
C SER A 111 -14.25 -2.56 5.87
N SER A 112 -14.30 -1.22 5.84
CA SER A 112 -13.20 -0.38 6.33
C SER A 112 -13.00 -0.48 7.83
N LEU A 113 -14.09 -0.61 8.60
CA LEU A 113 -14.03 -0.76 10.04
C LEU A 113 -13.48 -2.14 10.43
N ALA A 114 -13.96 -3.20 9.78
CA ALA A 114 -13.41 -4.55 9.95
C ALA A 114 -11.91 -4.60 9.61
N LEU A 115 -11.49 -3.97 8.51
CA LEU A 115 -10.09 -3.92 8.10
C LEU A 115 -9.22 -3.14 9.08
N ALA A 116 -9.74 -2.04 9.63
CA ALA A 116 -9.04 -1.26 10.65
C ALA A 116 -8.79 -2.08 11.93
N VAL A 117 -9.79 -2.84 12.39
CA VAL A 117 -9.65 -3.73 13.55
C VAL A 117 -8.62 -4.82 13.26
N LEU A 118 -8.70 -5.49 12.12
CA LEU A 118 -7.73 -6.52 11.73
C LEU A 118 -6.31 -5.97 11.65
N MET A 119 -6.15 -4.76 11.10
CA MET A 119 -4.86 -4.09 11.04
C MET A 119 -4.32 -3.80 12.43
N LEU A 120 -5.15 -3.31 13.35
CA LEU A 120 -4.76 -3.02 14.73
C LEU A 120 -4.33 -4.30 15.48
N VAL A 121 -5.08 -5.39 15.31
CA VAL A 121 -4.76 -6.71 15.90
C VAL A 121 -3.44 -7.23 15.34
N ALA A 122 -3.24 -7.16 14.02
CA ALA A 122 -1.99 -7.57 13.40
C ALA A 122 -0.80 -6.78 13.97
N VAL A 123 -0.94 -5.46 14.07
CA VAL A 123 0.08 -4.55 14.63
C VAL A 123 0.40 -4.87 16.09
N ALA A 124 -0.59 -5.24 16.90
CA ALA A 124 -0.38 -5.61 18.29
C ALA A 124 0.46 -6.89 18.45
N SER A 125 0.49 -7.76 17.44
CA SER A 125 1.26 -9.01 17.44
C SER A 125 2.62 -8.91 16.73
N LEU A 126 2.98 -7.75 16.18
CA LEU A 126 4.24 -7.56 15.45
C LEU A 126 5.44 -7.61 16.41
N LYS A 127 6.42 -8.48 16.09
CA LYS A 127 7.71 -8.53 16.78
C LYS A 127 8.64 -7.43 16.25
N PRO A 128 9.72 -7.07 16.97
CA PRO A 128 10.69 -6.06 16.51
C PRO A 128 11.26 -6.33 15.10
N LEU A 129 11.50 -7.61 14.76
CA LEU A 129 11.96 -8.01 13.43
C LEU A 129 10.89 -7.78 12.34
N ASP A 130 9.61 -7.99 12.66
CA ASP A 130 8.52 -7.76 11.71
C ASP A 130 8.41 -6.28 11.34
N TRP A 131 8.76 -5.37 12.27
CA TRP A 131 8.83 -3.93 11.98
C TRP A 131 9.89 -3.59 10.93
N MET A 132 11.04 -4.27 10.94
CA MET A 132 12.05 -4.09 9.89
C MET A 132 11.47 -4.47 8.52
N VAL A 133 10.76 -5.60 8.43
CA VAL A 133 10.09 -6.02 7.19
C VAL A 133 9.09 -4.96 6.71
N MET A 134 8.30 -4.38 7.62
CA MET A 134 7.37 -3.31 7.28
C MET A 134 8.08 -2.04 6.76
N THR A 135 9.22 -1.66 7.34
CA THR A 135 10.00 -0.51 6.85
C THR A 135 10.58 -0.74 5.45
N VAL A 136 11.03 -1.97 5.15
CA VAL A 136 11.48 -2.37 3.81
C VAL A 136 10.32 -2.38 2.81
N GLY A 137 9.09 -2.58 3.30
CA GLY A 137 7.87 -2.46 2.52
C GLY A 137 7.68 -1.09 1.84
N ILE A 138 8.20 -0.01 2.43
CA ILE A 138 8.07 1.35 1.89
C ILE A 138 8.78 1.52 0.53
N PRO A 139 10.11 1.29 0.42
CA PRO A 139 10.79 1.35 -0.89
C PRO A 139 10.29 0.25 -1.84
N LEU A 140 9.90 -0.91 -1.31
CA LEU A 140 9.33 -1.99 -2.11
C LEU A 140 8.01 -1.57 -2.76
N ALA A 141 7.15 -0.82 -2.07
CA ALA A 141 5.90 -0.30 -2.60
C ALA A 141 6.12 0.56 -3.86
N VAL A 142 7.14 1.41 -3.83
CA VAL A 142 7.52 2.26 -4.97
C VAL A 142 7.98 1.41 -6.15
N LEU A 143 8.85 0.43 -5.90
CA LEU A 143 9.37 -0.48 -6.93
C LEU A 143 8.25 -1.29 -7.58
N VAL A 144 7.40 -1.92 -6.76
CA VAL A 144 6.29 -2.76 -7.22
C VAL A 144 5.27 -1.94 -8.01
N PHE A 145 5.01 -0.69 -7.62
CA PHE A 145 4.16 0.19 -8.41
C PHE A 145 4.76 0.54 -9.75
N GLN A 146 6.03 0.94 -9.80
CA GLN A 146 6.68 1.28 -11.07
C GLN A 146 6.69 0.07 -12.02
N LEU A 147 6.92 -1.12 -11.47
CA LEU A 147 6.85 -2.37 -12.21
C LEU A 147 5.43 -2.63 -12.73
N ALA A 148 4.41 -2.54 -11.88
CA ALA A 148 3.02 -2.71 -12.27
C ALA A 148 2.62 -1.72 -13.37
N ARG A 149 3.00 -0.44 -13.24
CA ARG A 149 2.74 0.59 -14.26
C ARG A 149 3.44 0.29 -15.58
N ARG A 150 4.70 -0.15 -15.54
CA ARG A 150 5.48 -0.45 -16.75
C ARG A 150 4.93 -1.66 -17.51
N LEU A 151 4.50 -2.69 -16.78
CA LEU A 151 3.97 -3.93 -17.36
C LEU A 151 2.51 -3.79 -17.83
N LEU A 152 1.66 -3.13 -17.04
CA LEU A 152 0.22 -3.01 -17.31
C LEU A 152 -0.14 -1.75 -18.10
N GLY A 153 0.67 -0.69 -18.01
CA GLY A 153 0.42 0.58 -18.69
C GLY A 153 0.09 0.45 -20.18
N PRO A 154 0.82 -0.35 -20.97
CA PRO A 154 0.53 -0.55 -22.39
C PRO A 154 -0.82 -1.24 -22.68
N GLN A 155 -1.39 -1.95 -21.71
CA GLN A 155 -2.59 -2.80 -21.92
C GLN A 155 -3.91 -2.11 -21.53
N PHE A 156 -3.87 -0.97 -20.85
CA PHE A 156 -5.07 -0.27 -20.39
C PHE A 156 -5.20 1.13 -20.98
N ASN A 157 -6.45 1.57 -21.18
CA ASN A 157 -6.79 2.95 -21.52
C ASN A 157 -6.26 3.93 -20.46
N SER A 158 -5.73 5.08 -20.90
CA SER A 158 -5.03 6.09 -20.06
C SER A 158 -5.80 6.55 -18.82
N VAL A 159 -7.14 6.57 -18.90
CA VAL A 159 -8.04 6.93 -17.79
C VAL A 159 -8.05 5.88 -16.66
N TYR A 160 -7.81 4.60 -16.98
CA TYR A 160 -7.89 3.49 -16.02
C TYR A 160 -6.52 2.96 -15.58
N GLN A 161 -5.44 3.31 -16.29
CA GLN A 161 -4.08 2.84 -16.01
C GLN A 161 -3.69 3.06 -14.53
N PHE A 162 -3.94 4.25 -14.00
CA PHE A 162 -3.51 4.61 -12.65
C PHE A 162 -4.23 3.84 -11.53
N PRO A 163 -5.58 3.85 -11.43
CA PRO A 163 -6.28 3.11 -10.37
C PRO A 163 -6.04 1.60 -10.45
N TYR A 164 -5.83 1.04 -11.65
CA TYR A 164 -5.47 -0.37 -11.79
C TYR A 164 -4.03 -0.65 -11.35
N ALA A 165 -3.07 0.18 -11.75
CA ALA A 165 -1.67 0.03 -11.34
C ALA A 165 -1.53 0.07 -9.82
N ILE A 166 -2.19 1.01 -9.14
CA ILE A 166 -2.24 1.09 -7.66
C ILE A 166 -2.77 -0.21 -7.06
N ARG A 167 -3.83 -0.77 -7.64
CA ARG A 167 -4.48 -1.96 -7.08
C ARG A 167 -3.60 -3.19 -7.22
N VAL A 168 -3.05 -3.41 -8.41
CA VAL A 168 -2.16 -4.55 -8.66
C VAL A 168 -0.88 -4.39 -7.84
N SER A 169 -0.33 -3.18 -7.76
CA SER A 169 0.87 -2.95 -6.95
C SER A 169 0.63 -3.21 -5.47
N ASN A 170 -0.53 -2.79 -4.94
CA ASN A 170 -0.86 -3.05 -3.54
C ASN A 170 -1.07 -4.55 -3.27
N LEU A 171 -1.71 -5.29 -4.18
CA LEU A 171 -1.86 -6.74 -4.04
C LEU A 171 -0.51 -7.47 -4.09
N LEU A 172 0.36 -7.09 -5.02
CA LEU A 172 1.71 -7.63 -5.11
C LEU A 172 2.55 -7.29 -3.87
N LEU A 173 2.44 -6.04 -3.39
CA LEU A 173 3.14 -5.61 -2.19
C LEU A 173 2.69 -6.41 -0.96
N VAL A 174 1.38 -6.57 -0.76
CA VAL A 174 0.82 -7.37 0.32
C VAL A 174 1.33 -8.81 0.22
N ALA A 175 1.27 -9.43 -0.97
CA ALA A 175 1.77 -10.78 -1.16
C ALA A 175 3.28 -10.91 -0.83
N LEU A 176 4.11 -9.97 -1.31
CA LEU A 176 5.54 -9.96 -1.04
C LEU A 176 5.84 -9.77 0.45
N LEU A 177 5.14 -8.85 1.12
CA LEU A 177 5.30 -8.62 2.55
C LEU A 177 4.86 -9.82 3.37
N THR A 178 3.75 -10.46 3.02
CA THR A 178 3.31 -11.70 3.66
C THR A 178 4.36 -12.80 3.51
N ILE A 179 4.91 -12.99 2.31
CA ILE A 179 5.98 -13.96 2.08
C ILE A 179 7.22 -13.63 2.92
N MET A 180 7.66 -12.36 2.94
CA MET A 180 8.78 -11.93 3.77
C MET A 180 8.54 -12.19 5.26
N LEU A 181 7.36 -11.85 5.78
CA LEU A 181 7.00 -12.08 7.19
C LEU A 181 7.00 -13.56 7.53
N VAL A 182 6.47 -14.42 6.64
CA VAL A 182 6.48 -15.87 6.82
C VAL A 182 7.91 -16.40 6.84
N ILE A 183 8.77 -15.97 5.89
CA ILE A 183 10.18 -16.35 5.86
C ILE A 183 10.89 -15.90 7.15
N VAL A 184 10.70 -14.65 7.58
CA VAL A 184 11.33 -14.13 8.79
C VAL A 184 10.87 -14.90 10.03
N ASN A 185 9.57 -15.18 10.17
CA ASN A 185 9.08 -15.92 11.33
C ASN A 185 9.60 -17.37 11.35
N LEU A 186 9.54 -18.07 10.22
CA LEU A 186 10.01 -19.46 10.12
C LEU A 186 11.53 -19.59 10.34
N PHE A 187 12.33 -18.70 9.76
CA PHE A 187 13.80 -18.87 9.73
C PHE A 187 14.54 -18.08 10.81
N LEU A 188 14.04 -16.92 11.24
CA LEU A 188 14.75 -16.07 12.21
C LEU A 188 14.13 -16.07 13.60
N VAL A 189 12.86 -16.40 13.73
CA VAL A 189 12.17 -16.35 15.04
C VAL A 189 11.94 -17.73 15.63
N GLU A 190 11.60 -18.71 14.81
CA GLU A 190 11.36 -20.08 15.26
C GLU A 190 12.64 -20.94 15.32
N VAL A 191 13.73 -20.52 14.68
CA VAL A 191 15.02 -21.21 14.80
C VAL A 191 15.69 -20.78 16.10
N PRO A 192 15.85 -21.66 17.09
CA PRO A 192 16.58 -21.34 18.31
C PRO A 192 18.04 -20.98 17.94
N ASP A 193 18.58 -19.92 18.54
CA ASP A 193 19.94 -19.47 18.28
C ASP A 193 20.95 -20.50 18.80
N THR A 194 21.35 -21.43 17.93
CA THR A 194 22.25 -22.54 18.27
C THR A 194 23.72 -22.15 18.20
N ARG A 195 24.05 -20.89 17.90
CA ARG A 195 25.45 -20.45 17.68
C ARG A 195 26.35 -20.55 18.90
N SER A 196 25.78 -20.59 20.10
CA SER A 196 26.53 -20.75 21.36
C SER A 196 26.24 -22.05 22.10
N ALA A 197 25.38 -22.90 21.54
CA ALA A 197 24.98 -24.15 22.16
C ALA A 197 25.80 -25.29 21.57
N ASP A 198 26.64 -25.89 22.42
CA ASP A 198 27.41 -27.08 22.10
C ASP A 198 26.47 -28.15 21.54
N ILE A 199 26.77 -28.67 20.34
CA ILE A 199 25.86 -29.53 19.56
C ILE A 199 25.43 -30.76 20.37
N VAL A 200 26.29 -31.21 21.28
CA VAL A 200 26.03 -32.31 22.21
C VAL A 200 24.92 -31.97 23.21
N VAL A 201 24.87 -30.74 23.72
CA VAL A 201 23.83 -30.28 24.67
C VAL A 201 22.48 -30.13 23.97
N LEU A 202 22.48 -29.65 22.72
CA LEU A 202 21.27 -29.60 21.89
C LEU A 202 20.73 -31.00 21.57
N ALA A 203 21.62 -31.95 21.25
CA ALA A 203 21.24 -33.34 21.01
C ALA A 203 20.67 -33.99 22.27
N GLN A 204 21.26 -33.75 23.45
CA GLN A 204 20.74 -34.25 24.72
C GLN A 204 19.37 -33.65 25.09
N GLN A 205 19.17 -32.35 24.86
CA GLN A 205 17.88 -31.69 25.09
C GLN A 205 16.80 -32.20 24.12
N ALA A 206 17.13 -32.39 22.84
CA ALA A 206 16.20 -32.97 21.87
C ALA A 206 15.83 -34.42 22.22
N PHE A 207 16.79 -35.22 22.67
CA PHE A 207 16.55 -36.61 23.08
C PHE A 207 15.71 -36.70 24.37
N ALA A 208 15.97 -35.83 25.35
CA ALA A 208 15.19 -35.75 26.59
C ALA A 208 13.74 -35.32 26.32
N ASN A 209 13.53 -34.36 25.41
CA ASN A 209 12.19 -33.92 24.99
C ASN A 209 11.44 -35.00 24.20
N ALA A 210 12.14 -35.78 23.37
CA ALA A 210 11.55 -36.92 22.67
C ALA A 210 11.16 -38.06 23.63
N GLN A 211 11.99 -38.35 24.64
CA GLN A 211 11.66 -39.34 25.68
C GLN A 211 10.49 -38.92 26.55
N SER A 212 10.39 -37.64 26.94
CA SER A 212 9.27 -37.17 27.76
C SER A 212 7.94 -37.16 27.00
N GLN A 213 7.96 -36.87 25.69
CA GLN A 213 6.78 -37.01 24.82
C GLN A 213 6.40 -38.48 24.56
N ALA A 214 7.38 -39.39 24.47
CA ALA A 214 7.13 -40.82 24.34
C ALA A 214 6.66 -41.49 25.65
N ALA A 215 7.00 -40.92 26.81
CA ALA A 215 6.65 -41.42 28.13
C ALA A 215 5.20 -41.10 28.56
N PHE A 216 4.51 -40.19 27.85
CA PHE A 216 3.07 -40.01 27.97
C PHE A 216 2.36 -40.62 26.76
N PRO A 217 1.98 -41.92 26.82
CA PRO A 217 0.92 -42.40 25.95
C PRO A 217 -0.39 -41.69 26.35
N ALA A 218 -1.16 -41.27 25.36
CA ALA A 218 -2.52 -40.77 25.54
C ALA A 218 -3.41 -41.79 26.26
#